data_AF-A0A1H7EQI5-F1
#
_entry.id   AF-A0A1H7EQI5-F1
#
_cell.length_a   1.000
_cell.length_b   1.000
_cell.length_c   1.000
_cell.angle_alpha   90.00
_cell.angle_beta   90.00
_cell.angle_gamma   90.00
#
_symmetry.space_group_name_H-M   'P 1'
#
loop_
_entity.id
_entity.type
_entity.pdbx_description
1 polymer ?
#
loop_
_entity_poly.entity_id
_entity_poly.type
_entity_poly.pdbx_seq_one_letter_code
_entity_poly.pdbx_strand_id
1 'polypeptide(L)'
;MSDKPNEPIDLAAHRERRARLEQQRLRQRAAAQAARDAAPSPEPGPGPGEVPCARCGEPIFGHVRQCPHCGVHFSSGGAEAFAPKQGLSRRTKCIVALVAVALLLAGLSDDIARWW
;
A
#
# COMPACT_ATOMS: atom_id res chain seq x y z
N MET A 1 -38.47 36.64 18.95
CA MET A 1 -37.07 36.16 18.90
C MET A 1 -36.36 36.74 20.10
N SER A 2 -36.09 35.93 21.14
CA SER A 2 -35.38 36.40 22.33
C SER A 2 -33.88 36.23 22.12
N ASP A 3 -33.24 37.30 21.67
CA ASP A 3 -31.82 37.54 21.84
C ASP A 3 -31.53 37.64 23.35
N LYS A 4 -30.82 36.67 23.90
CA LYS A 4 -30.29 36.71 25.27
C LYS A 4 -28.78 36.99 25.18
N PRO A 5 -28.34 38.24 25.39
CA PRO A 5 -26.92 38.55 25.43
C PRO A 5 -26.37 38.15 26.81
N ASN A 6 -25.34 37.30 26.81
CA ASN A 6 -24.46 37.05 27.96
C ASN A 6 -24.96 36.09 29.06
N GLU A 7 -25.26 34.83 28.72
CA GLU A 7 -25.12 33.75 29.71
C GLU A 7 -23.63 33.39 29.84
N PRO A 8 -23.06 33.30 31.06
CA PRO A 8 -21.66 32.93 31.24
C PRO A 8 -21.44 31.56 30.63
N ILE A 9 -20.45 31.45 29.73
CA ILE A 9 -20.07 30.17 29.13
C ILE A 9 -19.77 29.19 30.27
N ASP A 10 -20.58 28.15 30.38
CA ASP A 10 -20.32 27.06 31.30
C ASP A 10 -19.08 26.30 30.83
N LEU A 11 -17.95 26.67 31.44
CA LEU A 11 -16.64 26.08 31.19
C LEU A 11 -16.63 24.57 31.49
N ALA A 12 -17.46 24.09 32.42
CA ALA A 12 -17.56 22.66 32.72
C ALA A 12 -18.26 21.92 31.56
N ALA A 13 -19.40 22.43 31.10
CA ALA A 13 -20.11 21.88 29.94
C ALA A 13 -19.26 21.91 28.66
N HIS A 14 -18.40 22.91 28.49
CA HIS A 14 -17.48 22.99 27.35
C HIS A 14 -16.34 21.95 27.43
N ARG A 15 -15.79 21.70 28.63
CA ARG A 15 -14.77 20.66 28.86
C ARG A 15 -15.30 19.27 28.54
N GLU A 16 -16.51 18.94 29.00
CA GLU A 16 -17.15 17.66 28.72
C GLU A 16 -17.38 17.44 27.22
N ARG A 17 -17.81 18.48 26.50
CA ARG A 17 -18.01 18.44 25.06
C ARG A 17 -16.70 18.12 24.32
N ARG A 18 -15.59 18.75 24.73
CA ARG A 18 -14.26 18.45 24.18
C ARG A 18 -13.82 17.02 24.47
N ALA A 19 -14.00 16.53 25.70
CA ALA A 19 -13.63 15.17 26.08
C ALA A 19 -14.37 14.12 25.21
N ARG A 20 -15.66 14.33 24.93
CA ARG A 20 -16.44 13.44 24.03
C ARG A 20 -15.94 13.46 22.59
N LEU A 21 -15.61 14.65 22.07
CA LEU A 21 -15.07 14.80 20.70
C LEU A 21 -13.68 14.15 20.56
N GLU A 22 -12.84 14.29 21.57
CA GLU A 22 -11.52 13.65 21.62
C GLU A 22 -11.64 12.12 21.68
N GLN A 23 -12.54 11.60 22.53
CA GLN A 23 -12.84 10.16 22.57
C GLN A 23 -13.36 9.65 21.21
N GLN A 24 -14.25 10.40 20.55
CA GLN A 24 -14.72 10.04 19.20
C GLN A 24 -13.59 10.02 18.17
N ARG A 25 -12.70 11.03 18.17
CA ARG A 25 -11.53 11.08 17.27
C ARG A 25 -10.57 9.91 17.51
N LEU A 26 -10.31 9.55 18.77
CA LEU A 26 -9.48 8.40 19.11
C LEU A 26 -10.10 7.09 18.61
N ARG A 27 -11.41 6.91 18.81
CA ARG A 27 -12.14 5.74 18.28
C ARG A 27 -12.09 5.67 16.76
N GLN A 28 -12.27 6.80 16.06
CA GLN A 28 -12.18 6.85 14.60
C GLN A 28 -10.77 6.48 14.11
N ARG A 29 -9.71 6.97 14.77
CA ARG A 29 -8.33 6.61 14.42
C ARG A 29 -8.04 5.13 14.65
N ALA A 30 -8.48 4.58 15.79
CA ALA A 30 -8.32 3.15 16.09
C ALA A 30 -9.09 2.28 15.08
N ALA A 31 -10.32 2.67 14.70
CA ALA A 31 -11.08 1.97 13.66
C ALA A 31 -10.40 2.04 12.29
N ALA A 32 -9.84 3.19 11.92
CA ALA A 32 -9.10 3.34 10.66
C ALA A 32 -7.80 2.53 10.64
N GLN A 33 -7.11 2.41 11.78
CA GLN A 33 -5.95 1.53 11.93
C GLN A 33 -6.37 0.07 11.81
N ALA A 34 -7.38 -0.36 12.56
CA ALA A 34 -7.92 -1.72 12.47
C ALA A 34 -8.39 -2.07 11.04
N ALA A 35 -8.97 -1.11 10.30
CA ALA A 35 -9.34 -1.32 8.90
C ALA A 35 -8.13 -1.46 7.96
N ARG A 36 -7.02 -0.76 8.25
CA ARG A 36 -5.74 -0.95 7.52
C ARG A 36 -5.09 -2.28 7.85
N ASP A 37 -5.16 -2.71 9.11
CA ASP A 37 -4.59 -3.98 9.56
C ASP A 37 -5.48 -5.18 9.16
N ALA A 38 -6.78 -4.95 8.99
CA ALA A 38 -7.73 -5.91 8.42
C ALA A 38 -7.73 -5.92 6.88
N ALA A 39 -6.94 -5.05 6.22
CA ALA A 39 -6.60 -5.31 4.83
C ALA A 39 -5.96 -6.71 4.79
N PRO A 40 -6.35 -7.56 3.82
CA PRO A 40 -5.88 -8.93 3.79
C PRO A 40 -4.37 -8.90 3.90
N SER A 41 -3.86 -9.56 4.94
CA SER A 41 -2.44 -9.90 5.07
C SER A 41 -1.94 -10.21 3.66
N PRO A 42 -0.77 -9.72 3.23
CA PRO A 42 -0.15 -10.30 2.05
C PRO A 42 -0.16 -11.79 2.35
N GLU A 43 -0.91 -12.55 1.55
CA GLU A 43 -0.86 -14.00 1.60
C GLU A 43 0.62 -14.35 1.61
N PRO A 44 1.03 -15.40 2.35
CA PRO A 44 2.41 -15.85 2.28
C PRO A 44 2.70 -16.06 0.79
N GLY A 45 3.41 -15.09 0.22
CA GLY A 45 3.87 -15.18 -1.14
C GLY A 45 4.63 -16.49 -1.21
N PRO A 46 4.54 -17.20 -2.33
CA PRO A 46 5.26 -18.46 -2.48
C PRO A 46 6.68 -18.28 -1.93
N GLY A 47 7.08 -19.20 -1.04
CA GLY A 47 8.33 -19.09 -0.29
C GLY A 47 9.53 -18.86 -1.22
N PRO A 48 10.69 -18.41 -0.73
CA PRO A 48 11.84 -18.15 -1.59
C PRO A 48 12.17 -19.38 -2.44
N GLY A 49 11.80 -19.35 -3.73
CA GLY A 49 11.93 -20.46 -4.66
C GLY A 49 10.65 -21.20 -5.05
N GLU A 50 9.46 -20.78 -4.61
CA GLU A 50 8.18 -21.24 -5.10
C GLU A 50 7.64 -20.26 -6.16
N VAL A 51 6.99 -20.79 -7.20
CA VAL A 51 6.42 -20.04 -8.31
C VAL A 51 5.08 -20.65 -8.69
N PRO A 52 4.08 -19.84 -9.06
CA PRO A 52 2.79 -20.38 -9.47
C PRO A 52 2.93 -21.09 -10.83
N CYS A 53 2.33 -22.28 -10.93
CA CYS A 53 2.29 -23.02 -12.17
C CYS A 53 1.49 -22.24 -13.24
N ALA A 54 2.06 -22.06 -14.44
CA ALA A 54 1.40 -21.34 -15.54
C ALA A 54 0.08 -21.98 -16.01
N ARG A 55 -0.17 -23.26 -15.69
CA ARG A 55 -1.37 -23.99 -16.13
C ARG A 55 -2.45 -24.11 -15.05
N CYS A 56 -2.08 -24.43 -13.82
CA CYS A 56 -3.04 -24.66 -12.72
C CYS A 56 -3.03 -23.58 -11.64
N GLY A 57 -2.05 -22.66 -11.64
CA GLY A 57 -1.93 -21.60 -10.65
C GLY A 57 -1.36 -22.04 -9.29
N GLU A 58 -1.28 -23.35 -9.03
CA GLU A 58 -0.77 -23.90 -7.78
C GLU A 58 0.71 -23.53 -7.56
N PRO A 59 1.13 -23.16 -6.33
CA PRO A 59 2.53 -22.90 -6.00
C PRO A 59 3.36 -24.18 -6.12
N ILE A 60 4.42 -24.12 -6.93
CA ILE A 60 5.38 -25.21 -7.14
C ILE A 60 6.79 -24.70 -6.99
N PHE A 61 7.75 -25.54 -6.65
CA PHE A 61 9.15 -25.11 -6.61
C PHE A 61 9.66 -24.71 -8.01
N GLY A 62 10.44 -23.64 -8.07
CA GLY A 62 10.99 -23.06 -9.29
C GLY A 62 11.91 -24.01 -10.06
N HIS A 63 12.51 -25.00 -9.39
CA HIS A 63 13.42 -25.96 -10.00
C HIS A 63 12.74 -27.25 -10.51
N VAL A 64 11.44 -27.44 -10.26
CA VAL A 64 10.77 -28.68 -10.70
C VAL A 64 10.53 -28.64 -12.21
N ARG A 65 10.84 -29.75 -12.90
CA ARG A 65 10.63 -29.92 -14.35
C ARG A 65 9.20 -30.34 -14.73
N GLN A 66 8.44 -30.85 -13.77
CA GLN A 66 7.05 -31.25 -13.94
C GLN A 66 6.21 -30.78 -12.77
N CYS A 67 5.04 -30.20 -13.03
CA CYS A 67 4.10 -29.83 -11.97
C CYS A 67 3.51 -31.09 -11.31
N PRO A 68 3.61 -31.26 -9.98
CA PRO A 68 3.01 -32.40 -9.27
C PRO A 68 1.47 -32.37 -9.25
N HIS A 69 0.85 -31.21 -9.52
CA HIS A 69 -0.60 -31.04 -9.47
C HIS A 69 -1.29 -31.24 -10.82
N CYS A 70 -0.73 -30.68 -11.91
CA CYS A 70 -1.36 -30.75 -13.24
C CYS A 70 -0.57 -31.55 -14.29
N GLY A 71 0.63 -32.02 -13.93
CA GLY A 71 1.45 -32.88 -14.80
C GLY A 71 2.12 -32.17 -15.98
N VAL A 72 2.01 -30.84 -16.12
CA VAL A 72 2.66 -30.09 -17.20
C VAL A 72 4.18 -30.20 -17.09
N HIS A 73 4.86 -30.47 -18.22
CA HIS A 73 6.31 -30.48 -18.34
C HIS A 73 6.82 -29.11 -18.78
N PHE A 74 7.87 -28.62 -18.14
CA PHE A 74 8.55 -27.36 -18.49
C PHE A 74 9.78 -27.69 -19.35
N SER A 75 9.65 -27.52 -20.66
CA SER A 75 10.63 -28.03 -21.65
C SER A 75 11.94 -27.25 -21.73
N SER A 76 12.02 -26.03 -21.19
CA SER A 76 13.15 -25.11 -21.37
C SER A 76 13.59 -24.42 -20.07
N GLY A 77 13.67 -25.18 -18.97
CA GLY A 77 14.09 -24.70 -17.66
C GLY A 77 13.16 -25.17 -16.54
N GLY A 78 13.54 -24.90 -15.29
CA GLY A 78 12.64 -25.08 -14.15
C GLY A 78 11.41 -24.18 -14.26
N ALA A 79 10.36 -24.49 -13.48
CA ALA A 79 9.15 -23.67 -13.37
C ALA A 79 9.41 -22.16 -13.17
N GLU A 80 10.55 -21.78 -12.60
CA GLU A 80 11.01 -20.39 -12.44
C GLU A 80 11.12 -19.60 -13.75
N ALA A 81 11.45 -20.27 -14.86
CA ALA A 81 11.53 -19.66 -16.18
C ALA A 81 10.16 -19.28 -16.75
N PHE A 82 9.10 -19.92 -16.26
CA PHE A 82 7.72 -19.75 -16.69
C PHE A 82 6.87 -18.98 -15.67
N ALA A 83 7.44 -18.63 -14.53
CA ALA A 83 6.78 -17.85 -13.51
C ALA A 83 6.45 -16.45 -14.07
N PRO A 84 5.19 -15.98 -13.97
CA PRO A 84 4.87 -14.60 -14.30
C PRO A 84 5.66 -13.69 -13.35
N LYS A 85 6.71 -13.05 -13.86
CA LYS A 85 7.43 -12.00 -13.12
C LYS A 85 6.39 -10.94 -12.79
N GLN A 86 6.03 -10.83 -11.51
CA GLN A 86 5.11 -9.78 -11.06
C GLN A 86 5.77 -8.43 -11.38
N GLY A 87 5.39 -7.86 -12.52
CA GLY A 87 5.84 -6.54 -12.93
C GLY A 87 5.31 -5.53 -11.92
N LEU A 88 6.11 -4.49 -11.62
CA LEU A 88 5.68 -3.38 -10.79
C LEU A 88 4.31 -2.86 -11.24
N SER A 89 3.41 -2.66 -10.27
CA SER A 89 2.10 -2.03 -10.46
C SER A 89 2.23 -0.77 -11.32
N ARG A 90 1.27 -0.56 -12.24
CA ARG A 90 1.24 0.62 -13.13
C ARG A 90 1.31 1.93 -12.33
N ARG A 91 0.71 1.96 -11.15
CA ARG A 91 0.78 3.11 -10.23
C ARG A 91 2.20 3.35 -9.74
N THR A 92 2.89 2.30 -9.32
CA THR A 92 4.30 2.37 -8.88
C THR A 92 5.19 2.85 -10.00
N LYS A 93 4.99 2.37 -11.24
CA LYS A 93 5.71 2.88 -12.41
C LYS A 93 5.48 4.37 -12.64
N CYS A 94 4.24 4.84 -12.54
CA CYS A 94 3.92 6.27 -12.67
C CYS A 94 4.55 7.11 -11.56
N ILE A 95 4.52 6.64 -10.30
CA ILE A 95 5.15 7.34 -9.17
C ILE A 95 6.66 7.46 -9.40
N VAL A 96 7.33 6.37 -9.75
CA VAL A 96 8.79 6.38 -10.02
C VAL A 96 9.12 7.35 -11.17
N ALA A 97 8.33 7.34 -12.25
CA ALA A 97 8.53 8.28 -13.35
C ALA A 97 8.33 9.74 -12.92
N LEU A 98 7.29 10.04 -12.14
CA LEU A 98 7.03 11.40 -11.64
C LEU A 98 8.15 11.89 -10.72
N VAL A 99 8.65 11.04 -9.83
CA VAL A 99 9.77 11.38 -8.93
C VAL A 99 11.04 11.65 -9.75
N ALA A 100 11.34 10.82 -10.75
CA ALA A 100 12.50 11.03 -11.61
C ALA A 100 12.41 12.36 -12.38
N VAL A 101 11.23 12.68 -12.94
CA VAL A 101 10.99 13.96 -13.62
C VAL A 101 11.13 15.14 -12.65
N ALA A 102 10.59 15.03 -11.44
CA ALA A 102 10.70 16.08 -10.43
C ALA A 102 12.16 16.34 -10.02
N LEU A 103 12.97 15.28 -9.87
CA LEU A 103 14.40 15.40 -9.57
C LEU A 103 15.19 16.02 -10.74
N LEU A 104 14.85 15.67 -11.98
CA LEU A 104 15.43 16.31 -13.17
C LEU A 104 15.08 17.79 -13.22
N LEU A 105 13.83 18.16 -12.98
CA LEU A 105 13.39 19.55 -12.93
C LEU A 105 14.07 20.33 -11.80
N ALA A 106 14.19 19.72 -10.62
CA ALA A 106 14.88 20.32 -9.48
C ALA A 106 16.38 20.51 -9.75
N GLY A 107 17.04 19.49 -10.30
CA GLY A 107 18.46 19.58 -10.68
C GLY A 107 18.69 20.60 -11.80
N LEU A 108 17.79 20.68 -12.79
CA LEU A 108 17.85 21.69 -13.84
C LEU A 108 17.62 23.11 -13.29
N SER A 109 16.74 23.26 -12.30
CA SER A 109 16.54 24.56 -11.63
C SER A 109 17.72 24.97 -10.75
N ASP A 110 18.43 24.01 -10.14
CA ASP A 110 19.65 24.27 -9.37
C ASP A 110 20.79 24.74 -10.30
N ASP A 111 20.91 24.14 -11.50
CA ASP A 111 21.89 24.56 -12.51
C ASP A 111 21.61 25.99 -13.02
N ILE A 112 20.33 26.32 -13.29
CA ILE A 112 19.92 27.68 -13.71
C ILE A 112 20.20 28.72 -12.60
N ALA A 113 19.93 28.38 -11.33
CA ALA A 113 20.18 29.26 -10.19
C ALA A 113 21.67 29.55 -9.98
N ARG A 114 22.55 28.69 -10.50
CA ARG A 114 24.01 28.82 -10.36
C ARG A 114 24.65 29.70 -11.45
N TRP A 115 23.91 30.06 -12.50
CA TRP A 115 24.36 30.87 -13.63
C TRP A 115 23.91 32.34 -13.56
N TRP A 116 23.28 32.75 -12.47
CA TRP A 116 22.91 34.15 -12.15
C TRP A 116 23.63 34.59 -10.88
#